data_AF-A0A8T2W9F6-F1
#
_entry.id   AF-A0A8T2W9F6-F1
#
_cell.length_a   1.000
_cell.length_b   1.000
_cell.length_c   1.000
_cell.angle_alpha   90.00
_cell.angle_beta   90.00
_cell.angle_gamma   90.00
#
_symmetry.space_group_name_H-M   'P 1'
#
loop_
_entity.id
_entity.type
_entity.pdbx_description
1 polymer ?
#
loop_
_entity_poly.entity_id
_entity_poly.type
_entity_poly.pdbx_seq_one_letter_code
_entity_poly.pdbx_strand_id
1 'polypeptide(L)'
;MSVPSVPPPPRPYGATYGGPAPNNEDENASVGFGAMSLAHLALSIPLLIQPQSSTEYILGTAAMPTNIEQDHLMGLLAAGLLGSASTAWTLKGMADRGELETHTAEHLQTGLIAMAVTALGIHLKHRNDLTNNGFGTGAAAAALTLGVPAARMLSTERGRKRLGTRISNAFDAVKNLCTFRRGFKPTTAIYAALTPLFFGAGVAYVFNPAWTLSNVMGYALKGRDSTFIWRNVGGVLLSVLPSMTYVLKEKADNDEMAEPTSRALNVGLLLASAGHLAVLGPILADGAGGRYLQTVVGVWAATAAASVIGLSSSASDKSF
;
A
#
# COMPACT_ATOMS: atom_id res chain seq x y z
N MET A 1 28.47 -41.96 8.44
CA MET A 1 28.66 -41.86 6.99
C MET A 1 27.80 -40.70 6.50
N SER A 2 28.43 -39.57 6.18
CA SER A 2 27.77 -38.34 5.71
C SER A 2 27.52 -38.43 4.21
N VAL A 3 26.27 -38.27 3.79
CA VAL A 3 25.92 -38.19 2.37
C VAL A 3 26.48 -36.88 1.80
N PRO A 4 27.18 -36.89 0.65
CA PRO A 4 27.65 -35.66 0.03
C PRO A 4 26.44 -34.83 -0.44
N SER A 5 26.38 -33.56 -0.05
CA SER A 5 25.41 -32.61 -0.59
C SER A 5 25.76 -32.32 -2.05
N VAL A 6 24.96 -32.86 -2.97
CA VAL A 6 25.04 -32.51 -4.39
C VAL A 6 24.58 -31.06 -4.53
N PRO A 7 25.42 -30.14 -5.05
CA PRO A 7 24.98 -28.77 -5.31
C PRO A 7 23.85 -28.79 -6.35
N PRO A 8 22.82 -27.93 -6.21
CA PRO A 8 21.75 -27.85 -7.18
C PRO A 8 22.32 -27.51 -8.56
N PRO A 9 21.74 -28.04 -9.65
CA PRO A 9 22.24 -27.78 -10.99
C PRO A 9 22.22 -26.27 -11.29
N PRO A 10 23.25 -25.74 -11.97
CA PRO A 10 23.26 -24.37 -12.41
C PRO A 10 22.05 -24.13 -13.30
N ARG A 11 21.24 -23.11 -12.98
CA ARG A 11 20.14 -22.69 -13.86
C ARG A 11 20.76 -22.21 -15.18
N PRO A 12 20.19 -22.56 -16.34
CA PRO A 12 20.69 -22.09 -17.62
C PRO A 12 20.67 -20.56 -17.64
N TYR A 13 21.86 -19.97 -17.70
CA TYR A 13 22.03 -18.57 -18.08
C TYR A 13 21.50 -18.40 -19.50
N GLY A 14 20.50 -17.54 -19.68
CA GLY A 14 20.00 -17.18 -21.01
C GLY A 14 18.57 -17.60 -21.35
N ALA A 15 17.74 -18.02 -20.37
CA ALA A 15 16.30 -17.94 -20.58
C ALA A 15 15.92 -16.46 -20.64
N THR A 16 15.80 -15.94 -21.87
CA THR A 16 14.99 -14.77 -22.20
C THR A 16 13.74 -14.82 -21.32
N TYR A 17 13.44 -13.75 -20.58
CA TYR A 17 12.16 -13.55 -19.88
C TYR A 17 11.03 -13.46 -20.93
N GLY A 18 10.80 -14.55 -21.66
CA GLY A 18 9.70 -14.77 -22.58
C GLY A 18 8.67 -15.56 -21.83
N GLY A 19 7.91 -14.88 -20.96
CA GLY A 19 6.58 -15.38 -20.62
C GLY A 19 5.78 -15.59 -21.92
N PRO A 20 4.74 -16.43 -21.90
CA PRO A 20 3.80 -16.48 -23.02
C PRO A 20 3.37 -15.05 -23.36
N ALA A 21 3.25 -14.74 -24.67
CA ALA A 21 2.82 -13.42 -25.10
C ALA A 21 1.53 -13.03 -24.36
N PRO A 22 1.43 -11.81 -23.81
CA PRO A 22 0.24 -11.39 -23.08
C PRO A 22 -0.96 -11.56 -24.00
N ASN A 23 -2.01 -12.20 -23.49
CA ASN A 23 -3.27 -12.27 -24.21
C ASN A 23 -3.97 -10.89 -24.16
N ASN A 24 -5.03 -10.70 -24.94
CA ASN A 24 -5.78 -9.43 -24.95
C ASN A 24 -6.30 -9.01 -23.56
N GLU A 25 -6.51 -9.97 -22.64
CA GLU A 25 -6.95 -9.68 -21.27
C GLU A 25 -5.82 -9.08 -20.42
N ASP A 26 -4.60 -9.59 -20.56
CA ASP A 26 -3.41 -9.08 -19.88
C ASP A 26 -2.99 -7.70 -20.43
N GLU A 27 -3.14 -7.47 -21.74
CA GLU A 27 -2.88 -6.15 -22.35
C GLU A 27 -3.87 -5.09 -21.83
N ASN A 28 -5.17 -5.40 -21.82
CA ASN A 28 -6.19 -4.52 -21.26
C ASN A 28 -5.98 -4.27 -19.76
N ALA A 29 -5.61 -5.31 -19.00
CA ALA A 29 -5.29 -5.18 -17.59
C ALA A 29 -4.04 -4.31 -17.36
N SER A 30 -3.01 -4.44 -18.19
CA SER A 30 -1.82 -3.58 -18.14
C SER A 30 -2.19 -2.11 -18.30
N VAL A 31 -2.94 -1.77 -19.35
CA VAL A 31 -3.41 -0.39 -19.59
C VAL A 31 -4.22 0.12 -18.40
N GLY A 32 -5.13 -0.72 -17.88
CA GLY A 32 -5.94 -0.39 -16.71
C GLY A 32 -5.12 -0.10 -15.45
N PHE A 33 -4.14 -0.95 -15.14
CA PHE A 33 -3.24 -0.75 -13.99
C PHE A 33 -2.29 0.44 -14.19
N GLY A 34 -1.83 0.68 -15.42
CA GLY A 34 -1.04 1.86 -15.76
C GLY A 34 -1.82 3.16 -15.55
N ALA A 35 -3.06 3.23 -16.06
CA ALA A 35 -3.96 4.35 -15.85
C ALA A 35 -4.25 4.56 -14.35
N MET A 36 -4.45 3.47 -13.60
CA MET A 36 -4.62 3.52 -12.15
C MET A 36 -3.42 4.09 -11.42
N SER A 37 -2.20 3.66 -11.77
CA SER A 37 -0.98 4.21 -11.19
C SER A 37 -0.88 5.72 -11.44
N LEU A 38 -1.14 6.16 -12.67
CA LEU A 38 -1.09 7.57 -13.03
C LEU A 38 -2.17 8.38 -12.30
N ALA A 39 -3.37 7.84 -12.14
CA ALA A 39 -4.44 8.49 -11.39
C ALA A 39 -4.06 8.70 -9.92
N HIS A 40 -3.51 7.69 -9.24
CA HIS A 40 -3.06 7.83 -7.86
C HIS A 40 -1.93 8.85 -7.71
N LEU A 41 -0.97 8.86 -8.64
CA LEU A 41 0.08 9.89 -8.68
C LEU A 41 -0.51 11.28 -8.88
N ALA A 42 -1.39 11.44 -9.87
CA ALA A 42 -2.03 12.72 -10.18
C ALA A 42 -2.86 13.24 -9.00
N LEU A 43 -3.54 12.35 -8.26
CA LEU A 43 -4.29 12.70 -7.05
C LEU A 43 -3.36 13.06 -5.87
N SER A 44 -2.17 12.46 -5.76
CA SER A 44 -1.23 12.77 -4.69
C SER A 44 -0.62 14.18 -4.78
N ILE A 45 -0.46 14.72 -5.99
CA ILE A 45 0.19 16.02 -6.23
C ILE A 45 -0.59 17.19 -5.58
N PRO A 46 -1.89 17.42 -5.86
CA PRO A 46 -2.61 18.54 -5.25
C PRO A 46 -2.73 18.40 -3.74
N LEU A 47 -2.79 17.17 -3.21
CA LEU A 47 -2.81 16.93 -1.76
C LEU A 47 -1.49 17.33 -1.06
N LEU A 48 -0.37 17.33 -1.78
CA LEU A 48 0.94 17.76 -1.26
C LEU A 48 1.19 19.26 -1.46
N ILE A 49 0.83 19.80 -2.62
CA ILE A 49 1.19 21.17 -3.02
C ILE A 49 0.12 22.19 -2.61
N GLN A 50 -1.15 21.78 -2.62
CA GLN A 50 -2.31 22.64 -2.33
C GLN A 50 -3.28 21.95 -1.37
N PRO A 51 -2.83 21.58 -0.16
CA PRO A 51 -3.65 20.82 0.78
C PRO A 51 -4.91 21.58 1.22
N GLN A 52 -4.83 22.89 1.43
CA GLN A 52 -5.98 23.73 1.81
C GLN A 52 -7.05 23.76 0.72
N SER A 53 -6.66 24.05 -0.54
CA SER A 53 -7.59 24.04 -1.67
C SER A 53 -8.17 22.65 -1.94
N SER A 54 -7.38 21.59 -1.74
CA SER A 54 -7.87 20.21 -1.85
C SER A 54 -8.89 19.89 -0.75
N THR A 55 -8.65 20.36 0.47
CA THR A 55 -9.57 20.21 1.60
C THR A 55 -10.87 20.95 1.33
N GLU A 56 -10.82 22.20 0.89
CA GLU A 56 -11.99 22.98 0.49
C GLU A 56 -12.76 22.33 -0.66
N TYR A 57 -12.06 21.79 -1.66
CA TYR A 57 -12.70 21.09 -2.77
C TYR A 57 -13.48 19.85 -2.30
N ILE A 58 -12.91 19.07 -1.38
CA ILE A 58 -13.48 17.80 -0.91
C ILE A 58 -14.58 18.04 0.13
N LEU A 59 -14.35 18.94 1.09
CA LEU A 59 -15.16 19.10 2.31
C LEU A 59 -15.96 20.41 2.35
N GLY A 60 -15.62 21.38 1.49
CA GLY A 60 -16.36 22.64 1.37
C GLY A 60 -16.37 23.43 2.67
N THR A 61 -17.54 23.97 3.03
CA THR A 61 -17.71 24.78 4.25
C THR A 61 -17.47 23.99 5.53
N ALA A 62 -17.55 22.65 5.51
CA ALA A 62 -17.26 21.81 6.66
C ALA A 62 -15.79 21.84 7.09
N ALA A 63 -14.89 22.23 6.18
CA ALA A 63 -13.46 22.38 6.45
C ALA A 63 -13.04 23.82 6.80
N MET A 64 -13.96 24.79 6.75
CA MET A 64 -13.62 26.20 6.93
C MET A 64 -13.75 26.69 8.38
N PRO A 65 -12.79 27.47 8.91
CA PRO A 65 -11.50 27.80 8.28
C PRO A 65 -10.57 26.58 8.21
N THR A 66 -9.82 26.45 7.11
CA THR A 66 -8.84 25.38 6.97
C THR A 66 -7.75 25.51 8.03
N ASN A 67 -7.22 24.37 8.49
CA ASN A 67 -6.27 24.33 9.58
C ASN A 67 -5.04 23.48 9.24
N ILE A 68 -3.97 23.66 10.00
CA ILE A 68 -2.70 22.96 9.80
C ILE A 68 -2.82 21.43 9.96
N GLU A 69 -3.82 20.97 10.73
CA GLU A 69 -4.08 19.54 10.89
C GLU A 69 -4.56 18.92 9.58
N GLN A 70 -5.50 19.55 8.88
CA GLN A 70 -5.95 19.11 7.57
C GLN A 70 -4.80 19.09 6.56
N ASP A 71 -3.90 20.08 6.63
CA ASP A 71 -2.72 20.13 5.74
C ASP A 71 -1.80 18.93 5.93
N HIS A 72 -1.50 18.60 7.18
CA HIS A 72 -0.75 17.40 7.51
C HIS A 72 -1.48 16.13 7.07
N LEU A 73 -2.78 16.02 7.32
CA LEU A 73 -3.58 14.84 6.98
C LEU A 73 -3.66 14.60 5.46
N MET A 74 -3.77 15.65 4.66
CA MET A 74 -3.72 15.55 3.20
C MET A 74 -2.36 15.06 2.71
N GLY A 75 -1.26 15.55 3.32
CA GLY A 75 0.08 15.07 3.01
C GLY A 75 0.27 13.58 3.33
N LEU A 76 -0.28 13.09 4.46
CA LEU A 76 -0.24 11.67 4.81
C LEU A 76 -1.08 10.81 3.85
N LEU A 77 -2.26 11.30 3.45
CA LEU A 77 -3.08 10.62 2.46
C LEU A 77 -2.35 10.53 1.11
N ALA A 78 -1.73 11.62 0.67
CA ALA A 78 -0.92 11.64 -0.55
C ALA A 78 0.21 10.61 -0.50
N ALA A 79 0.93 10.53 0.62
CA ALA A 79 1.97 9.53 0.83
C ALA A 79 1.42 8.09 0.74
N GLY A 80 0.22 7.84 1.25
CA GLY A 80 -0.49 6.58 1.07
C GLY A 80 -0.80 6.29 -0.41
N LEU A 81 -1.29 7.28 -1.16
CA LEU A 81 -1.59 7.13 -2.60
C LEU A 81 -0.35 6.81 -3.42
N LEU A 82 0.85 7.27 -3.05
CA LEU A 82 2.10 6.88 -3.69
C LEU A 82 2.38 5.37 -3.57
N GLY A 83 2.05 4.77 -2.41
CA GLY A 83 2.11 3.31 -2.22
C GLY A 83 1.13 2.56 -3.12
N SER A 84 -0.10 3.07 -3.23
CA SER A 84 -1.12 2.52 -4.15
C SER A 84 -0.72 2.65 -5.61
N ALA A 85 -0.13 3.78 -6.00
CA ALA A 85 0.40 4.00 -7.34
C ALA A 85 1.49 2.98 -7.70
N SER A 86 2.47 2.79 -6.81
CA SER A 86 3.51 1.76 -7.00
C SER A 86 2.94 0.34 -7.06
N THR A 87 1.91 0.05 -6.26
CA THR A 87 1.22 -1.25 -6.31
C THR A 87 0.55 -1.47 -7.66
N ALA A 88 -0.16 -0.47 -8.18
CA ALA A 88 -0.77 -0.51 -9.50
C ALA A 88 0.30 -0.60 -10.61
N TRP A 89 1.39 0.16 -10.53
CA TRP A 89 2.51 0.08 -11.47
C TRP A 89 3.17 -1.31 -11.48
N THR A 90 3.30 -1.93 -10.31
CA THR A 90 3.81 -3.29 -10.17
C THR A 90 2.88 -4.28 -10.89
N LEU A 91 1.57 -4.16 -10.68
CA LEU A 91 0.58 -4.98 -11.37
C LEU A 91 0.57 -4.78 -12.89
N LYS A 92 0.75 -3.54 -13.38
CA LYS A 92 0.98 -3.26 -14.79
C LYS A 92 2.19 -4.06 -15.32
N GLY A 93 3.33 -3.97 -14.63
CA GLY A 93 4.52 -4.71 -15.03
C GLY A 93 4.33 -6.23 -15.02
N MET A 94 3.54 -6.77 -14.08
CA MET A 94 3.17 -8.19 -14.05
C MET A 94 2.23 -8.54 -15.21
N ALA A 95 1.31 -7.64 -15.58
CA ALA A 95 0.42 -7.80 -16.74
C ALA A 95 1.21 -7.87 -18.05
N ASP A 96 2.18 -6.97 -18.24
CA ASP A 96 3.06 -6.96 -19.42
C ASP A 96 3.84 -8.28 -19.59
N ARG A 97 4.04 -9.03 -18.50
CA ARG A 97 4.75 -10.31 -18.48
C ARG A 97 3.83 -11.55 -18.41
N GLY A 98 2.51 -11.37 -18.39
CA GLY A 98 1.56 -12.48 -18.24
C GLY A 98 1.57 -13.14 -16.84
N GLU A 99 2.00 -12.41 -15.80
CA GLU A 99 2.19 -12.91 -14.43
C GLU A 99 1.01 -12.57 -13.48
N LEU A 100 -0.12 -12.11 -14.02
CA LEU A 100 -1.24 -11.63 -13.20
C LEU A 100 -2.03 -12.74 -12.50
N GLU A 101 -1.82 -14.02 -12.84
CA GLU A 101 -2.39 -15.18 -12.14
C GLU A 101 -1.54 -15.67 -10.97
N THR A 102 -0.40 -15.03 -10.70
CA THR A 102 0.48 -15.41 -9.60
C THR A 102 -0.11 -15.03 -8.24
N HIS A 103 0.30 -15.76 -7.20
CA HIS A 103 -0.08 -15.48 -5.81
C HIS A 103 0.20 -14.04 -5.39
N THR A 104 1.31 -13.48 -5.87
CA THR A 104 1.76 -12.11 -5.67
C THR A 104 0.79 -11.10 -6.28
N ALA A 105 0.44 -11.25 -7.56
CA ALA A 105 -0.47 -10.34 -8.24
C ALA A 105 -1.85 -10.33 -7.58
N GLU A 106 -2.35 -11.50 -7.19
CA GLU A 106 -3.63 -11.61 -6.49
C GLU A 106 -3.62 -10.90 -5.12
N HIS A 107 -2.53 -10.98 -4.35
CA HIS A 107 -2.40 -10.27 -3.07
C HIS A 107 -2.44 -8.74 -3.23
N LEU A 108 -1.72 -8.23 -4.24
CA LEU A 108 -1.72 -6.80 -4.55
C LEU A 108 -3.09 -6.32 -5.05
N GLN A 109 -3.74 -7.09 -5.93
CA GLN A 109 -5.11 -6.80 -6.40
C GLN A 109 -6.11 -6.77 -5.25
N THR A 110 -6.03 -7.74 -4.33
CA THR A 110 -6.90 -7.77 -3.14
C THR A 110 -6.69 -6.54 -2.25
N GLY A 111 -5.44 -6.06 -2.11
CA GLY A 111 -5.13 -4.84 -1.38
C GLY A 111 -5.75 -3.58 -2.00
N LEU A 112 -5.73 -3.47 -3.33
CA LEU A 112 -6.38 -2.37 -4.06
C LEU A 112 -7.92 -2.45 -3.99
N ILE A 113 -8.49 -3.65 -4.13
CA ILE A 113 -9.94 -3.86 -3.95
C ILE A 113 -10.35 -3.46 -2.53
N ALA A 114 -9.64 -3.92 -1.51
CA ALA A 114 -9.93 -3.58 -0.12
C ALA A 114 -9.76 -2.09 0.16
N MET A 115 -8.78 -1.42 -0.47
CA MET A 115 -8.63 0.05 -0.41
C MET A 115 -9.87 0.74 -0.98
N ALA A 116 -10.28 0.36 -2.18
CA ALA A 116 -11.40 0.97 -2.88
C ALA A 116 -12.73 0.77 -2.12
N VAL A 117 -12.99 -0.44 -1.62
CA VAL A 117 -14.17 -0.75 -0.81
C VAL A 117 -14.16 0.05 0.50
N THR A 118 -13.01 0.13 1.17
CA THR A 118 -12.87 0.91 2.41
C THR A 118 -13.09 2.40 2.14
N ALA A 119 -12.48 2.95 1.08
CA ALA A 119 -12.66 4.34 0.67
C ALA A 119 -14.14 4.64 0.34
N LEU A 120 -14.82 3.80 -0.44
CA LEU A 120 -16.25 3.94 -0.72
C LEU A 120 -17.08 3.92 0.57
N GLY A 121 -16.81 2.98 1.47
CA GLY A 121 -17.48 2.92 2.76
C GLY A 121 -17.29 4.19 3.59
N ILE A 122 -16.07 4.76 3.60
CA ILE A 122 -15.77 6.02 4.29
C ILE A 122 -16.52 7.20 3.65
N HIS A 123 -16.53 7.30 2.31
CA HIS A 123 -17.24 8.36 1.58
C HIS A 123 -18.76 8.27 1.79
N LEU A 124 -19.33 7.06 1.76
CA LEU A 124 -20.75 6.86 2.05
C LEU A 124 -21.09 7.23 3.49
N LYS A 125 -20.24 6.86 4.46
CA LYS A 125 -20.41 7.21 5.86
C LYS A 125 -20.38 8.72 6.11
N HIS A 126 -19.57 9.46 5.34
CA HIS A 126 -19.40 10.91 5.49
C HIS A 126 -20.04 11.69 4.34
N ARG A 127 -21.04 11.12 3.65
CA ARG A 127 -21.66 11.75 2.48
C ARG A 127 -22.15 13.18 2.75
N ASN A 128 -22.69 13.42 3.94
CA ASN A 128 -23.22 14.72 4.34
C ASN A 128 -22.13 15.72 4.76
N ASP A 129 -20.91 15.24 4.97
CA ASP A 129 -19.73 16.04 5.34
C ASP A 129 -18.87 16.39 4.10
N LEU A 130 -19.23 15.88 2.92
CA LEU A 130 -18.52 16.06 1.66
C LEU A 130 -19.27 17.00 0.71
N THR A 131 -18.53 17.73 -0.13
CA THR A 131 -19.13 18.38 -1.28
C THR A 131 -19.57 17.35 -2.31
N ASN A 132 -20.49 17.70 -3.21
CA ASN A 132 -20.84 16.83 -4.34
C ASN A 132 -19.62 16.47 -5.19
N ASN A 133 -18.67 17.41 -5.33
CA ASN A 133 -17.42 17.21 -6.05
C ASN A 133 -16.49 16.25 -5.30
N GLY A 134 -16.33 16.41 -3.99
CA GLY A 134 -15.54 15.52 -3.13
C GLY A 134 -16.09 14.10 -3.11
N PHE A 135 -17.40 13.94 -2.98
CA PHE A 135 -18.05 12.63 -3.08
C PHE A 135 -17.89 12.02 -4.48
N GLY A 136 -18.12 12.80 -5.54
CA GLY A 136 -18.00 12.34 -6.92
C GLY A 136 -16.59 11.92 -7.30
N THR A 137 -15.59 12.73 -6.97
CA THR A 137 -14.17 12.42 -7.22
C THR A 137 -13.69 11.23 -6.39
N GLY A 138 -14.08 11.14 -5.12
CA GLY A 138 -13.80 9.99 -4.27
C GLY A 138 -14.41 8.69 -4.81
N ALA A 139 -15.68 8.73 -5.22
CA ALA A 139 -16.35 7.60 -5.85
C ALA A 139 -15.69 7.21 -7.18
N ALA A 140 -15.30 8.18 -8.01
CA ALA A 140 -14.60 7.92 -9.26
C ALA A 140 -13.21 7.29 -9.03
N ALA A 141 -12.43 7.81 -8.07
CA ALA A 141 -11.13 7.27 -7.70
C ALA A 141 -11.27 5.83 -7.18
N ALA A 142 -12.26 5.56 -6.33
CA ALA A 142 -12.50 4.21 -5.84
C ALA A 142 -13.02 3.26 -6.92
N ALA A 143 -13.92 3.71 -7.80
CA ALA A 143 -14.38 2.92 -8.94
C ALA A 143 -13.24 2.56 -9.88
N LEU A 144 -12.34 3.50 -10.16
CA LEU A 144 -11.15 3.27 -10.97
C LEU A 144 -10.19 2.28 -10.28
N THR A 145 -9.99 2.42 -8.96
CA THR A 145 -9.15 1.52 -8.16
C THR A 145 -9.75 0.10 -8.04
N LEU A 146 -11.07 -0.02 -8.04
CA LEU A 146 -11.78 -1.29 -7.96
C LEU A 146 -11.89 -1.98 -9.33
N GLY A 147 -12.14 -1.21 -10.39
CA GLY A 147 -12.66 -1.72 -11.67
C GLY A 147 -11.79 -2.80 -12.28
N VAL A 148 -10.51 -2.53 -12.50
CA VAL A 148 -9.56 -3.47 -13.13
C VAL A 148 -9.33 -4.72 -12.26
N PRO A 149 -8.91 -4.61 -10.98
CA PRO A 149 -8.64 -5.80 -10.17
C PRO A 149 -9.90 -6.61 -9.87
N ALA A 150 -11.05 -5.96 -9.60
CA ALA A 150 -12.29 -6.67 -9.33
C ALA A 150 -12.84 -7.36 -10.58
N ALA A 151 -12.82 -6.69 -11.74
CA ALA A 151 -13.27 -7.32 -12.99
C ALA A 151 -12.47 -8.59 -13.27
N ARG A 152 -11.14 -8.57 -13.10
CA ARG A 152 -10.29 -9.74 -13.30
C ARG A 152 -10.55 -10.86 -12.29
N MET A 153 -10.66 -10.54 -11.00
CA MET A 153 -10.89 -11.55 -9.96
C MET A 153 -12.32 -12.14 -10.03
N LEU A 154 -13.30 -11.38 -10.53
CA LEU A 154 -14.70 -11.80 -10.60
C LEU A 154 -15.09 -12.45 -11.93
N SER A 155 -14.38 -12.14 -13.03
CA SER A 155 -14.69 -12.68 -14.37
C SER A 155 -14.48 -14.19 -14.48
N THR A 156 -13.60 -14.76 -13.64
CA THR A 156 -13.31 -16.20 -13.65
C THR A 156 -13.86 -16.91 -12.42
N GLU A 157 -14.36 -18.14 -12.59
CA GLU A 157 -14.81 -18.96 -11.45
C GLU A 157 -13.65 -19.28 -10.48
N ARG A 158 -12.45 -19.48 -11.01
CA ARG A 158 -11.22 -19.65 -10.22
C ARG A 158 -10.90 -18.40 -9.39
N GLY A 159 -10.97 -17.21 -9.98
CA GLY A 159 -10.77 -15.95 -9.29
C GLY A 159 -11.77 -15.74 -8.15
N ARG A 160 -13.07 -16.00 -8.40
CA ARG A 160 -14.12 -15.90 -7.37
C ARG A 160 -13.89 -16.84 -6.19
N LYS A 161 -13.55 -18.10 -6.46
CA LYS A 161 -13.23 -19.08 -5.41
C LYS A 161 -12.01 -18.63 -4.62
N ARG A 162 -10.93 -18.20 -5.28
CA ARG A 162 -9.70 -17.71 -4.62
C ARG A 162 -9.95 -16.47 -3.76
N LEU A 163 -10.76 -15.53 -4.22
CA LEU A 163 -11.16 -14.35 -3.43
C LEU A 163 -11.90 -14.78 -2.15
N GLY A 164 -12.89 -15.68 -2.27
CA GLY A 164 -13.61 -16.22 -1.12
C GLY A 164 -12.72 -16.99 -0.14
N THR A 165 -11.80 -17.83 -0.66
CA THR A 165 -10.82 -18.55 0.16
C THR A 165 -9.86 -17.61 0.87
N ARG A 166 -9.43 -16.50 0.25
CA ARG A 166 -8.54 -15.52 0.88
C ARG A 166 -9.23 -14.72 1.97
N ILE A 167 -10.49 -14.34 1.75
CA ILE A 167 -11.30 -13.67 2.78
C ILE A 167 -11.47 -14.59 4.00
N SER A 168 -11.77 -15.87 3.77
CA SER A 168 -11.93 -16.85 4.86
C SER A 168 -10.61 -17.21 5.56
N ASN A 169 -9.50 -17.25 4.82
CA ASN A 169 -8.18 -17.63 5.36
C ASN A 169 -7.29 -16.44 5.78
N ALA A 170 -7.85 -15.23 5.89
CA ALA A 170 -7.09 -14.04 6.28
C ALA A 170 -6.39 -14.22 7.63
N PHE A 171 -7.00 -14.96 8.56
CA PHE A 171 -6.41 -15.28 9.86
C PHE A 171 -5.27 -16.31 9.77
N ASP A 172 -5.37 -17.29 8.86
CA ASP A 172 -4.29 -18.26 8.62
C ASP A 172 -3.06 -17.60 7.97
N ALA A 173 -3.28 -16.56 7.15
CA ALA A 173 -2.19 -15.76 6.60
C ALA A 173 -1.36 -15.07 7.70
N VAL A 174 -2.00 -14.61 8.79
CA VAL A 174 -1.32 -14.03 9.95
C VAL A 174 -0.45 -15.06 10.67
N LYS A 175 -0.92 -16.31 10.80
CA LYS A 175 -0.12 -17.40 11.39
C LYS A 175 1.13 -17.71 10.56
N ASN A 176 1.03 -17.62 9.24
CA ASN A 176 2.14 -17.88 8.32
C ASN A 176 3.17 -16.73 8.24
N LEU A 177 2.83 -15.51 8.67
CA LEU A 177 3.76 -14.38 8.68
C LEU A 177 4.99 -14.63 9.57
N CYS A 178 4.82 -15.35 10.68
CA CYS A 178 5.91 -15.69 11.61
C CYS A 178 6.71 -16.94 11.17
N THR A 179 6.37 -17.57 10.05
CA THR A 179 7.12 -18.72 9.53
C THR A 179 8.20 -18.25 8.55
N PHE A 180 9.45 -18.58 8.87
CA PHE A 180 10.64 -18.25 8.06
C PHE A 180 11.08 -19.47 7.26
N ARG A 181 10.65 -19.57 6.00
CA ARG A 181 10.75 -20.82 5.20
C ARG A 181 12.18 -21.26 4.88
N ARG A 182 13.14 -20.34 4.82
CA ARG A 182 14.56 -20.62 4.49
C ARG A 182 15.54 -20.11 5.55
N GLY A 183 15.09 -20.02 6.80
CA GLY A 183 15.88 -19.46 7.91
C GLY A 183 15.65 -17.96 8.13
N PHE A 184 16.17 -17.45 9.25
CA PHE A 184 15.95 -16.06 9.65
C PHE A 184 16.79 -15.09 8.80
N LYS A 185 16.10 -14.19 8.08
CA LYS A 185 16.71 -13.06 7.40
C LYS A 185 16.16 -11.76 8.00
N PRO A 186 17.01 -10.79 8.34
CA PRO A 186 16.55 -9.52 8.93
C PRO A 186 15.52 -8.79 8.06
N THR A 187 15.70 -8.80 6.74
CA THR A 187 14.76 -8.19 5.78
C THR A 187 13.39 -8.85 5.81
N THR A 188 13.34 -10.18 5.76
CA THR A 188 12.09 -10.94 5.93
C THR A 188 11.42 -10.60 7.25
N ALA A 189 12.18 -10.59 8.36
CA ALA A 189 11.66 -10.32 9.69
C ALA A 189 11.03 -8.92 9.79
N ILE A 190 11.67 -7.91 9.18
CA ILE A 190 11.14 -6.55 9.16
C ILE A 190 9.83 -6.50 8.36
N TYR A 191 9.77 -7.04 7.14
CA TYR A 191 8.52 -7.04 6.38
C TYR A 191 7.41 -7.84 7.07
N ALA A 192 7.76 -8.99 7.68
CA ALA A 192 6.82 -9.80 8.45
C ALA A 192 6.25 -9.05 9.66
N ALA A 193 7.04 -8.17 10.30
CA ALA A 193 6.58 -7.32 11.39
C ALA A 193 5.77 -6.12 10.88
N LEU A 194 6.15 -5.52 9.75
CA LEU A 194 5.45 -4.38 9.17
C LEU A 194 4.04 -4.72 8.70
N THR A 195 3.80 -5.92 8.16
CA THR A 195 2.46 -6.35 7.70
C THR A 195 1.37 -6.22 8.79
N PRO A 196 1.50 -6.86 9.96
CA PRO A 196 0.49 -6.74 11.02
C PRO A 196 0.48 -5.36 11.67
N LEU A 197 1.62 -4.65 11.70
CA LEU A 197 1.67 -3.27 12.21
C LEU A 197 0.85 -2.32 11.34
N PHE A 198 1.01 -2.36 10.02
CA PHE A 198 0.21 -1.56 9.10
C PHE A 198 -1.26 -1.95 9.16
N PHE A 199 -1.56 -3.25 9.14
CA PHE A 199 -2.95 -3.73 9.23
C PHE A 199 -3.61 -3.24 10.53
N GLY A 200 -2.95 -3.44 11.68
CA GLY A 200 -3.45 -3.01 12.98
C GLY A 200 -3.62 -1.49 13.09
N ALA A 201 -2.65 -0.72 12.58
CA ALA A 201 -2.75 0.74 12.51
C ALA A 201 -3.92 1.18 11.62
N GLY A 202 -4.08 0.55 10.45
CA GLY A 202 -5.19 0.81 9.53
C GLY A 202 -6.54 0.53 10.16
N VAL A 203 -6.72 -0.62 10.82
CA VAL A 203 -7.93 -0.93 11.61
C VAL A 203 -8.18 0.16 12.64
N ALA A 204 -7.16 0.52 13.43
CA ALA A 204 -7.30 1.52 14.48
C ALA A 204 -7.70 2.91 13.92
N TYR A 205 -7.12 3.32 12.79
CA TYR A 205 -7.38 4.62 12.16
C TYR A 205 -8.78 4.64 11.53
N VAL A 206 -9.21 3.54 10.91
CA VAL A 206 -10.54 3.44 10.31
C VAL A 206 -11.62 3.35 11.38
N PHE A 207 -11.47 2.51 12.40
CA PHE A 207 -12.54 2.24 13.36
C PHE A 207 -12.52 3.16 14.58
N ASN A 208 -11.35 3.63 15.01
CA ASN A 208 -11.19 4.56 16.13
C ASN A 208 -10.37 5.82 15.73
N PRO A 209 -10.85 6.60 14.74
CA PRO A 209 -10.08 7.71 14.17
C PRO A 209 -9.82 8.83 15.17
N ALA A 210 -10.82 9.25 15.96
CA ALA A 210 -10.65 10.38 16.86
C ALA A 210 -9.60 10.11 17.96
N TRP A 211 -9.60 8.89 18.50
CA TRP A 211 -8.62 8.50 19.50
C TRP A 211 -7.22 8.38 18.89
N THR A 212 -7.10 7.70 17.74
CA THR A 212 -5.78 7.52 17.09
C THR A 212 -5.20 8.85 16.61
N LEU A 213 -6.02 9.70 15.99
CA LEU A 213 -5.64 11.03 15.54
C LEU A 213 -5.13 11.89 16.70
N SER A 214 -5.87 11.96 17.81
CA SER A 214 -5.45 12.71 19.00
C SER A 214 -4.16 12.17 19.62
N ASN A 215 -3.97 10.84 19.65
CA ASN A 215 -2.77 10.25 20.22
C ASN A 215 -1.56 10.27 19.26
N VAL A 216 -1.74 10.48 17.96
CA VAL A 216 -0.63 10.61 17.01
C VAL A 216 -0.31 12.08 16.76
N MET A 217 -1.28 12.86 16.32
CA MET A 217 -1.05 14.25 15.91
C MET A 217 -1.06 15.24 17.08
N GLY A 218 -1.57 14.86 18.25
CA GLY A 218 -1.63 15.74 19.43
C GLY A 218 -2.71 16.83 19.36
N TYR A 219 -3.40 16.97 18.22
CA TYR A 219 -4.45 17.95 18.04
C TYR A 219 -5.74 17.56 18.79
N ALA A 220 -6.37 18.57 19.40
CA ALA A 220 -7.65 18.46 20.09
C ALA A 220 -8.86 18.76 19.17
N LEU A 221 -8.62 19.09 17.90
CA LEU A 221 -9.66 19.44 16.93
C LEU A 221 -10.32 18.15 16.39
N LYS A 222 -11.32 17.70 17.14
CA LYS A 222 -12.15 16.51 16.88
C LYS A 222 -13.16 16.74 15.73
N GLY A 223 -12.72 17.35 14.65
CA GLY A 223 -13.59 17.67 13.51
C GLY A 223 -13.95 16.43 12.69
N ARG A 224 -15.19 16.37 12.18
CA ARG A 224 -15.66 15.25 11.33
C ARG A 224 -14.87 15.13 10.03
N ASP A 225 -14.48 16.28 9.48
CA ASP A 225 -13.56 16.48 8.37
C ASP A 225 -12.19 15.82 8.56
N SER A 226 -11.52 16.07 9.69
CA SER A 226 -10.21 15.48 9.99
C SER A 226 -10.32 13.97 10.21
N THR A 227 -11.41 13.51 10.83
CA THR A 227 -11.67 12.06 10.96
C THR A 227 -11.94 11.38 9.61
N PHE A 228 -12.54 12.09 8.65
CA PHE A 228 -12.76 11.57 7.31
C PHE A 228 -11.42 11.34 6.58
N ILE A 229 -10.51 12.33 6.59
CA ILE A 229 -9.20 12.21 5.94
C ILE A 229 -8.37 11.12 6.63
N TRP A 230 -8.35 11.12 7.97
CA TRP A 230 -7.60 10.13 8.75
C TRP A 230 -8.08 8.69 8.52
N ARG A 231 -9.40 8.49 8.36
CA ARG A 231 -9.95 7.17 7.97
C ARG A 231 -9.44 6.74 6.60
N ASN A 232 -9.29 7.65 5.63
CA ASN A 232 -8.75 7.31 4.31
C ASN A 232 -7.27 6.94 4.38
N VAL A 233 -6.46 7.63 5.19
CA VAL A 233 -5.08 7.21 5.52
C VAL A 233 -5.08 5.80 6.12
N GLY A 234 -5.98 5.57 7.08
CA GLY A 234 -6.21 4.25 7.68
C GLY A 234 -6.62 3.18 6.66
N GLY A 235 -7.41 3.54 5.64
CA GLY A 235 -7.81 2.65 4.56
C GLY A 235 -6.62 2.13 3.77
N VAL A 236 -5.66 3.01 3.44
CA VAL A 236 -4.41 2.61 2.75
C VAL A 236 -3.57 1.69 3.64
N LEU A 237 -3.43 2.04 4.92
CA LEU A 237 -2.69 1.24 5.92
C LEU A 237 -3.33 -0.12 6.17
N LEU A 238 -4.66 -0.22 6.08
CA LEU A 238 -5.41 -1.45 6.30
C LEU A 238 -5.27 -2.44 5.14
N SER A 239 -5.05 -1.94 3.92
CA SER A 239 -5.17 -2.76 2.71
C SER A 239 -3.92 -2.84 1.85
N VAL A 240 -3.40 -1.71 1.36
CA VAL A 240 -2.32 -1.70 0.37
C VAL A 240 -0.98 -2.03 1.02
N LEU A 241 -0.62 -1.33 2.10
CA LEU A 241 0.68 -1.50 2.74
C LEU A 241 0.89 -2.90 3.35
N PRO A 242 -0.11 -3.56 3.97
CA PRO A 242 -0.02 -4.95 4.37
C PRO A 242 0.18 -5.88 3.17
N SER A 243 -0.54 -5.68 2.05
CA SER A 243 -0.31 -6.46 0.84
C SER A 243 1.10 -6.29 0.27
N MET A 244 1.61 -5.05 0.22
CA MET A 244 2.97 -4.77 -0.26
C MET A 244 4.02 -5.46 0.62
N THR A 245 3.93 -5.29 1.94
CA THR A 245 4.90 -5.85 2.88
C THR A 245 4.80 -7.38 2.96
N TYR A 246 3.61 -7.95 2.85
CA TYR A 246 3.43 -9.41 2.75
C TYR A 246 4.13 -9.97 1.50
N VAL A 247 3.93 -9.34 0.34
CA VAL A 247 4.60 -9.75 -0.91
C VAL A 247 6.12 -9.59 -0.79
N LEU A 248 6.60 -8.47 -0.24
CA LEU A 248 8.03 -8.24 -0.02
C LEU A 248 8.64 -9.26 0.95
N LYS A 249 7.88 -9.70 1.96
CA LYS A 249 8.26 -10.81 2.86
C LYS A 249 8.42 -12.10 2.08
N GLU A 250 7.44 -12.47 1.25
CA GLU A 250 7.52 -13.70 0.43
C GLU A 250 8.72 -13.65 -0.54
N LYS A 251 8.96 -12.49 -1.16
CA LYS A 251 10.11 -12.28 -2.04
C LYS A 251 11.44 -12.36 -1.30
N ALA A 252 11.54 -11.81 -0.10
CA ALA A 252 12.72 -11.92 0.76
C ALA A 252 13.00 -13.37 1.21
N ASP A 253 11.95 -14.11 1.56
CA ASP A 253 12.06 -15.54 1.88
C ASP A 253 12.62 -16.37 0.72
N ASN A 254 12.26 -16.01 -0.52
CA ASN A 254 12.64 -16.75 -1.72
C ASN A 254 13.94 -16.27 -2.38
N ASP A 255 14.62 -15.25 -1.85
CA ASP A 255 15.78 -14.59 -2.47
C ASP A 255 15.45 -13.90 -3.80
N GLU A 256 14.23 -13.37 -3.91
CA GLU A 256 13.68 -12.72 -5.11
C GLU A 256 13.59 -11.20 -4.95
N MET A 257 14.39 -10.63 -4.04
CA MET A 257 14.41 -9.17 -3.81
C MET A 257 14.94 -8.42 -5.02
N ALA A 258 15.82 -9.05 -5.81
CA ALA A 258 16.37 -8.47 -7.03
C ALA A 258 15.36 -8.33 -8.19
N GLU A 259 14.18 -8.95 -8.10
CA GLU A 259 13.18 -8.91 -9.17
C GLU A 259 12.55 -7.52 -9.36
N PRO A 260 12.11 -7.18 -10.59
CA PRO A 260 11.47 -5.88 -10.89
C PRO A 260 10.28 -5.56 -9.98
N THR A 261 9.47 -6.58 -9.67
CA THR A 261 8.30 -6.46 -8.78
C THR A 261 8.71 -5.99 -7.38
N SER A 262 9.70 -6.67 -6.78
CA SER A 262 10.22 -6.33 -5.45
C SER A 262 10.83 -4.92 -5.42
N ARG A 263 11.53 -4.52 -6.48
CA ARG A 263 12.09 -3.15 -6.60
C ARG A 263 11.01 -2.09 -6.65
N ALA A 264 10.01 -2.27 -7.52
CA ALA A 264 8.91 -1.31 -7.67
C ALA A 264 8.15 -1.11 -6.34
N LEU A 265 7.84 -2.20 -5.64
CA LEU A 265 7.18 -2.16 -4.34
C LEU A 265 8.04 -1.48 -3.27
N ASN A 266 9.36 -1.75 -3.22
CA ASN A 266 10.26 -1.05 -2.29
C ASN A 266 10.39 0.44 -2.59
N VAL A 267 10.41 0.85 -3.86
CA VAL A 267 10.37 2.28 -4.23
C VAL A 267 9.07 2.91 -3.73
N GLY A 268 7.93 2.24 -3.93
CA GLY A 268 6.64 2.72 -3.43
C GLY A 268 6.60 2.86 -1.92
N LEU A 269 7.11 1.86 -1.21
CA LEU A 269 7.18 1.84 0.25
C LEU A 269 8.13 2.93 0.77
N LEU A 270 9.25 3.16 0.09
CA LEU A 270 10.18 4.25 0.37
C LEU A 270 9.50 5.61 0.18
N LEU A 271 8.81 5.84 -0.93
CA LEU A 271 8.09 7.09 -1.19
C LEU A 271 6.98 7.34 -0.17
N ALA A 272 6.20 6.32 0.16
CA ALA A 272 5.17 6.39 1.19
C ALA A 272 5.79 6.73 2.56
N SER A 273 6.90 6.08 2.93
CA SER A 273 7.59 6.35 4.19
C SER A 273 8.22 7.74 4.24
N ALA A 274 8.84 8.20 3.16
CA ALA A 274 9.42 9.54 3.06
C ALA A 274 8.33 10.61 3.19
N GLY A 275 7.17 10.42 2.53
CA GLY A 275 6.03 11.33 2.66
C GLY A 275 5.46 11.37 4.08
N HIS A 276 5.30 10.22 4.73
CA HIS A 276 4.86 10.18 6.13
C HIS A 276 5.88 10.84 7.08
N LEU A 277 7.18 10.60 6.89
CA LEU A 277 8.24 11.22 7.70
C LEU A 277 8.36 12.72 7.45
N ALA A 278 8.12 13.20 6.23
CA ALA A 278 8.14 14.62 5.90
C ALA A 278 7.03 15.39 6.64
N VAL A 279 5.89 14.76 6.88
CA VAL A 279 4.80 15.36 7.67
C VAL A 279 5.01 15.17 9.18
N LEU A 280 5.31 13.94 9.62
CA LEU A 280 5.34 13.61 11.05
C LEU A 280 6.65 14.01 11.75
N GLY A 281 7.75 14.08 11.00
CA GLY A 281 9.08 14.42 11.53
C GLY A 281 9.13 15.82 12.14
N PRO A 282 8.68 16.88 11.43
CA PRO A 282 8.60 18.22 12.00
C PRO A 282 7.73 18.29 13.26
N ILE A 283 6.54 17.65 13.25
CA ILE A 283 5.64 17.62 14.42
C ILE A 283 6.33 16.98 15.63
N LEU A 284 7.13 15.93 15.39
CA LEU A 284 7.89 15.27 16.44
C LEU A 284 9.02 16.16 16.97
N ALA A 285 9.73 16.86 16.08
CA ALA A 285 10.83 17.75 16.44
C ALA A 285 10.33 18.95 17.27
N ASP A 286 9.14 19.47 16.96
CA ASP A 286 8.51 20.58 17.67
C ASP A 286 7.85 20.15 19.00
N GLY A 287 7.81 18.85 19.30
CA GLY A 287 7.18 18.32 20.51
C GLY A 287 5.66 18.50 20.58
N ALA A 288 5.02 18.81 19.44
CA ALA A 288 3.59 19.10 19.36
C ALA A 288 2.71 17.84 19.18
N GLY A 289 3.33 16.67 18.99
CA GLY A 289 2.65 15.40 18.74
C GLY A 289 1.99 14.76 19.96
N GLY A 290 1.12 13.78 19.68
CA GLY A 290 0.51 12.95 20.72
C GLY A 290 1.45 11.84 21.20
N ARG A 291 0.99 11.09 22.21
CA ARG A 291 1.74 10.02 22.89
C ARG A 291 2.37 8.98 21.94
N TYR A 292 1.73 8.65 20.84
CA TYR A 292 2.18 7.61 19.91
C TYR A 292 2.98 8.15 18.72
N LEU A 293 3.19 9.47 18.59
CA LEU A 293 3.89 10.03 17.44
C LEU A 293 5.29 9.42 17.28
N GLN A 294 6.04 9.30 18.37
CA GLN A 294 7.39 8.70 18.37
C GLN A 294 7.38 7.28 17.81
N THR A 295 6.42 6.45 18.23
CA THR A 295 6.28 5.09 17.75
C THR A 295 5.93 5.07 16.26
N VAL A 296 5.01 5.92 15.82
CA VAL A 296 4.61 6.00 14.41
C VAL A 296 5.78 6.46 13.53
N VAL A 297 6.53 7.50 13.93
CA VAL A 297 7.74 7.94 13.24
C VAL A 297 8.79 6.83 13.20
N GLY A 298 8.99 6.11 14.30
CA GLY A 298 9.91 4.97 14.36
C GLY A 298 9.54 3.85 13.38
N VAL A 299 8.25 3.51 13.27
CA VAL A 299 7.78 2.50 12.30
C VAL A 299 8.01 2.97 10.87
N TRP A 300 7.74 4.24 10.55
CA TRP A 300 8.00 4.78 9.21
C TRP A 300 9.48 4.89 8.88
N ALA A 301 10.33 5.23 9.85
CA ALA A 301 11.78 5.22 9.70
C ALA A 301 12.31 3.80 9.46
N ALA A 302 11.82 2.81 10.20
CA ALA A 302 12.13 1.40 9.98
C ALA A 302 11.65 0.92 8.60
N THR A 303 10.48 1.40 8.15
CA THR A 303 9.94 1.12 6.82
C THR A 303 10.82 1.70 5.71
N ALA A 304 11.28 2.94 5.87
CA ALA A 304 12.22 3.57 4.95
C ALA A 304 13.54 2.79 4.88
N ALA A 305 14.11 2.42 6.03
CA ALA A 305 15.33 1.63 6.11
C ALA A 305 15.17 0.25 5.45
N ALA A 306 14.07 -0.45 5.73
CA ALA A 306 13.75 -1.73 5.10
C ALA A 306 13.67 -1.61 3.58
N SER A 307 13.05 -0.53 3.10
CA SER A 307 12.89 -0.27 1.67
C SER A 307 14.24 -0.03 0.98
N VAL A 308 15.12 0.77 1.62
CA VAL A 308 16.50 0.97 1.14
C VAL A 308 17.28 -0.35 1.12
N ILE A 309 17.22 -1.13 2.20
CA ILE A 309 17.91 -2.42 2.28
C ILE A 309 17.40 -3.38 1.17
N GLY A 310 16.09 -3.44 0.94
CA GLY A 310 15.50 -4.26 -0.13
C GLY A 310 15.97 -3.84 -1.53
N LEU A 311 16.13 -2.54 -1.76
CA LEU A 311 16.71 -2.00 -3.00
C LEU A 311 18.21 -2.34 -3.11
N SER A 312 18.97 -2.28 -2.02
CA SER A 312 20.40 -2.58 -2.00
C SER A 312 20.70 -4.08 -2.17
N SER A 313 19.90 -4.98 -1.58
CA SER A 313 20.04 -6.44 -1.78
C SER A 313 19.85 -6.85 -3.24
N SER A 314 19.22 -6.00 -4.04
CA SER A 314 19.01 -6.20 -5.48
C SER A 314 20.23 -5.85 -6.35
N ALA A 315 21.19 -5.10 -5.80
CA ALA A 315 22.37 -4.64 -6.52
C ALA A 315 23.55 -5.62 -6.41
N SER A 316 23.65 -6.34 -5.28
CA SER A 316 24.75 -7.27 -5.00
C SER A 316 24.73 -8.55 -5.85
N ASP A 317 23.59 -8.94 -6.42
CA ASP A 317 23.48 -10.14 -7.27
C ASP A 317 23.96 -9.93 -8.73
N LYS A 318 24.46 -8.74 -9.08
CA LYS A 318 25.00 -8.44 -10.42
C LYS A 318 26.53 -8.41 -10.52
N SER A 319 27.25 -8.79 -9.48
CA SER A 319 28.72 -8.83 -9.49
C SER A 319 29.25 -10.27 -9.56
N PHE A 320 29.10 -10.94 -10.70
CA PHE A 320 29.96 -12.06 -11.15
C PHE A 320 29.95 -12.16 -12.67
#